data_AF-A0A229R6Z4-F1
#
_entry.id   AF-A0A229R6Z4-F1
#
_cell.length_a   1.000
_cell.length_b   1.000
_cell.length_c   1.000
_cell.angle_alpha   90.00
_cell.angle_beta   90.00
_cell.angle_gamma   90.00
#
_symmetry.space_group_name_H-M   'P 1'
#
loop_
_entity.id
_entity.type
_entity.pdbx_description
1 polymer ?
#
loop_
_entity_poly.entity_id
_entity_poly.type
_entity_poly.pdbx_seq_one_letter_code
_entity_poly.pdbx_strand_id
1 'polypeptide(L)'
;MILVAIVGLGTGGYGFWTLMSYRMMNVVGVTMSPAIPLGSVLVYRWADVPEIPRGAVVLVDLSAYPGTSAEEGMAVQRVIGVGGDHVVCCTNDNLITVDGKPVKETYTDDDNGYGRKEYRPFDVEVPPGTVYLAGDRRNNSADSRIYADKPGKGAVPLSKVRGVVVGSGSLLNAVPSPQTTAFVEAGLPGDPLSDTGFRTARILMVTGAGLVMIGFLGAIASVVRSAGKRRKAAAIPPVR
;
A
#
# COMPACT_ATOMS: atom_id res chain seq x y z
N MET A 1 -37.22 1.99 -8.44
CA MET A 1 -36.38 2.12 -9.63
C MET A 1 -35.47 3.34 -9.55
N ILE A 2 -36.00 4.55 -9.38
CA ILE A 2 -35.18 5.76 -9.17
C ILE A 2 -34.29 5.64 -7.91
N LEU A 3 -34.84 5.16 -6.79
CA LEU A 3 -34.08 4.93 -5.56
C LEU A 3 -32.88 3.98 -5.77
N VAL A 4 -33.04 2.92 -6.57
CA VAL A 4 -31.98 1.95 -6.87
C VAL A 4 -30.86 2.61 -7.67
N ALA A 5 -31.21 3.46 -8.63
CA ALA A 5 -30.21 4.23 -9.38
C ALA A 5 -29.46 5.24 -8.50
N ILE A 6 -30.15 5.90 -7.56
CA ILE A 6 -29.51 6.85 -6.62
C ILE A 6 -28.54 6.12 -5.69
N VAL A 7 -28.94 4.97 -5.13
CA VAL A 7 -28.03 4.12 -4.34
C VAL A 7 -26.83 3.68 -5.17
N GLY A 8 -27.06 3.29 -6.43
CA GLY A 8 -25.98 2.94 -7.35
C GLY A 8 -24.97 4.07 -7.58
N LEU A 9 -25.44 5.31 -7.77
CA LEU A 9 -24.57 6.49 -7.90
C LEU A 9 -23.76 6.76 -6.63
N GLY A 10 -24.39 6.66 -5.45
CA GLY A 10 -23.69 6.85 -4.17
C GLY A 10 -22.60 5.81 -3.94
N THR A 11 -22.93 4.52 -4.10
CA THR A 11 -21.99 3.41 -3.95
C THR A 11 -20.85 3.49 -4.95
N GLY A 12 -21.18 3.73 -6.23
CA GLY A 12 -20.18 3.85 -7.29
C GLY A 12 -19.29 5.07 -7.13
N GLY A 13 -19.85 6.21 -6.74
CA GLY A 13 -19.13 7.45 -6.47
C GLY A 13 -18.15 7.33 -5.31
N TYR A 14 -18.56 6.70 -4.19
CA TYR A 14 -17.67 6.44 -3.07
C TYR A 14 -16.52 5.48 -3.45
N GLY A 15 -16.83 4.42 -4.20
CA GLY A 15 -15.82 3.53 -4.75
C GLY A 15 -14.82 4.27 -5.64
N PHE A 16 -15.29 5.12 -6.55
CA PHE A 16 -14.44 5.92 -7.43
C PHE A 16 -13.55 6.89 -6.65
N TRP A 17 -14.13 7.64 -5.71
CA TRP A 17 -13.39 8.56 -4.85
C TRP A 17 -12.27 7.86 -4.08
N THR A 18 -12.59 6.71 -3.48
CA THR A 18 -11.61 5.88 -2.77
C THR A 18 -10.53 5.38 -3.72
N LEU A 19 -10.85 4.96 -4.94
CA LEU A 19 -9.84 4.52 -5.91
C LEU A 19 -8.87 5.64 -6.31
N MET A 20 -9.37 6.87 -6.43
CA MET A 20 -8.58 8.05 -6.79
C MET A 20 -7.58 8.49 -5.70
N SER A 21 -7.71 8.00 -4.46
CA SER A 21 -6.69 8.24 -3.42
C SER A 21 -5.45 7.37 -3.56
N TYR A 22 -5.49 6.33 -4.41
CA TYR A 22 -4.35 5.47 -4.68
C TYR A 22 -3.59 5.95 -5.92
N ARG A 23 -2.28 5.75 -5.89
CA ARG A 23 -1.38 6.07 -6.99
C ARG A 23 -0.57 4.84 -7.39
N MET A 24 0.03 4.92 -8.56
CA MET A 24 0.87 3.86 -9.10
C MET A 24 2.24 4.36 -9.47
N MET A 25 3.22 3.46 -9.43
CA MET A 25 4.55 3.71 -9.94
C MET A 25 5.20 2.42 -10.43
N ASN A 26 6.17 2.57 -11.34
CA ASN A 26 6.99 1.47 -11.81
C ASN A 26 8.26 1.35 -10.96
N VAL A 27 8.61 0.13 -10.59
CA VAL A 27 9.87 -0.17 -9.92
C VAL A 27 10.96 -0.32 -10.96
N VAL A 28 11.93 0.58 -10.93
CA VAL A 28 13.04 0.66 -11.90
C VAL A 28 14.35 0.04 -11.40
N GLY A 29 14.36 -0.52 -10.18
CA GLY A 29 15.55 -1.11 -9.55
C GLY A 29 15.32 -2.48 -8.94
N VAL A 30 16.40 -3.11 -8.48
CA VAL A 30 16.40 -4.46 -7.89
C VAL A 30 16.57 -4.47 -6.37
N THR A 31 16.56 -3.30 -5.73
CA THR A 31 16.83 -3.12 -4.29
C THR A 31 15.79 -3.80 -3.38
N MET A 32 14.61 -4.08 -3.92
CA MET A 32 13.51 -4.75 -3.23
C MET A 32 13.25 -6.19 -3.72
N SER A 33 14.12 -6.73 -4.58
CA SER A 33 14.08 -8.15 -4.94
C SER A 33 14.42 -9.01 -3.71
N PRO A 34 13.78 -10.18 -3.51
CA PRO A 34 12.84 -10.87 -4.40
C PRO A 34 11.38 -10.46 -4.15
N ALA A 35 11.07 -9.84 -3.01
CA ALA A 35 9.71 -9.51 -2.61
C ALA A 35 9.00 -8.58 -3.61
N ILE A 36 9.74 -7.65 -4.20
CA ILE A 36 9.26 -6.75 -5.26
C ILE A 36 10.23 -6.83 -6.45
N PRO A 37 9.89 -7.62 -7.48
CA PRO A 37 10.72 -7.75 -8.68
C PRO A 37 10.84 -6.45 -9.48
N LEU A 38 11.94 -6.32 -10.23
CA LEU A 38 12.12 -5.26 -11.22
C LEU A 38 10.95 -5.23 -12.21
N GLY A 39 10.48 -4.03 -12.56
CA GLY A 39 9.35 -3.85 -13.48
C GLY A 39 7.97 -4.03 -12.84
N SER A 40 7.91 -4.32 -11.54
CA SER A 40 6.65 -4.33 -10.80
C SER A 40 5.97 -2.96 -10.84
N VAL A 41 4.65 -2.95 -11.00
CA VAL A 41 3.82 -1.76 -10.78
C VAL A 41 3.33 -1.81 -9.35
N LEU A 42 3.71 -0.83 -8.54
CA LEU A 42 3.26 -0.74 -7.15
C LEU A 42 2.05 0.18 -7.05
N VAL A 43 1.11 -0.23 -6.19
CA VAL A 43 -0.02 0.59 -5.76
C VAL A 43 0.28 1.10 -4.36
N TYR A 44 0.21 2.40 -4.17
CA TYR A 44 0.47 3.04 -2.89
C TYR A 44 -0.57 4.11 -2.59
N ARG A 45 -0.71 4.43 -1.30
CA ARG A 45 -1.46 5.60 -0.82
C ARG A 45 -0.50 6.61 -0.23
N TRP A 46 -0.89 7.88 -0.22
CA TRP A 46 -0.10 8.91 0.49
C TRP A 46 0.01 8.56 1.96
N ALA A 47 1.22 8.75 2.49
CA ALA A 47 1.54 8.51 3.89
C ALA A 47 1.19 9.75 4.71
N ASP A 48 -0.10 10.05 4.86
CA ASP A 48 -0.57 10.94 5.93
C ASP A 48 -1.04 10.06 7.10
N VAL A 49 -0.10 9.29 7.65
CA VAL A 49 -0.34 8.39 8.76
C VAL A 49 0.63 8.79 9.87
N PRO A 50 0.15 9.06 11.09
CA PRO A 50 1.01 9.51 12.19
C PRO A 50 2.11 8.49 12.53
N GLU A 51 1.85 7.21 12.26
CA GLU A 51 2.77 6.11 12.50
C GLU A 51 2.73 5.11 11.34
N ILE A 52 3.89 4.58 10.96
CA ILE A 52 4.03 3.53 9.94
C ILE A 52 4.58 2.29 10.64
N PRO A 53 3.89 1.14 10.59
CA PRO A 53 4.32 -0.04 11.33
C PRO A 53 5.59 -0.66 10.72
N ARG A 54 6.32 -1.41 11.54
CA ARG A 54 7.44 -2.27 11.09
C ARG A 54 6.96 -3.21 10.00
N GLY A 55 7.83 -3.52 9.05
CA GLY A 55 7.54 -4.37 7.91
C GLY A 55 6.78 -3.67 6.77
N ALA A 56 6.24 -2.47 6.96
CA ALA A 56 5.61 -1.73 5.87
C ALA A 56 6.62 -1.38 4.77
N VAL A 57 6.22 -1.53 3.50
CA VAL A 57 7.00 -1.01 2.37
C VAL A 57 6.54 0.41 2.06
N VAL A 58 7.50 1.33 2.04
CA VAL A 58 7.26 2.76 1.90
C VAL A 58 7.97 3.36 0.70
N LEU A 59 7.43 4.48 0.24
CA LEU A 59 8.07 5.36 -0.70
C LEU A 59 8.75 6.50 0.03
N VAL A 60 10.06 6.60 -0.10
CA VAL A 60 10.89 7.60 0.58
C VAL A 60 11.55 8.52 -0.42
N ASP A 61 11.52 9.81 -0.11
CA ASP A 61 12.27 10.84 -0.81
C ASP A 61 13.76 10.69 -0.51
N LEU A 62 14.58 10.44 -1.54
CA LEU A 62 16.00 10.14 -1.34
C LEU A 62 16.77 11.26 -0.66
N SER A 63 16.29 12.51 -0.71
CA SER A 63 16.85 13.64 0.07
C SER A 63 16.77 13.47 1.58
N ALA A 64 16.16 12.40 2.08
CA ALA A 64 16.25 12.00 3.49
C ALA A 64 17.67 11.60 3.90
N TYR A 65 18.50 11.15 2.96
CA TYR A 65 19.84 10.67 3.25
C TYR A 65 20.91 11.77 3.08
N PRO A 66 22.00 11.75 3.87
CA PRO A 66 23.09 12.70 3.70
C PRO A 66 23.76 12.56 2.32
N GLY A 67 24.02 13.71 1.67
CA GLY A 67 24.74 13.76 0.39
C GLY A 67 23.89 13.42 -0.84
N THR A 68 22.58 13.24 -0.66
CA THR A 68 21.63 13.06 -1.76
C THR A 68 20.73 14.29 -1.92
N SER A 69 20.00 14.36 -3.03
CA SER A 69 19.05 15.45 -3.32
C SER A 69 17.67 14.93 -3.73
N ALA A 70 16.66 15.81 -3.72
CA ALA A 70 15.31 15.44 -4.19
C ALA A 70 15.28 15.14 -5.69
N GLU A 71 16.28 15.60 -6.46
CA GLU A 71 16.43 15.33 -7.89
C GLU A 71 16.77 13.85 -8.16
N GLU A 72 17.33 13.14 -7.17
CA GLU A 72 17.56 11.69 -7.25
C GLU A 72 16.25 10.89 -7.17
N GLY A 73 15.16 11.54 -6.77
CA GLY A 73 13.82 10.97 -6.80
C GLY A 73 13.47 10.15 -5.55
N MET A 74 12.77 9.04 -5.79
CA MET A 74 12.15 8.24 -4.73
C MET A 74 12.71 6.82 -4.72
N ALA A 75 12.88 6.27 -3.52
CA ALA A 75 13.19 4.85 -3.32
C ALA A 75 12.01 4.10 -2.69
N VAL A 76 11.93 2.81 -3.00
CA VAL A 76 11.03 1.87 -2.31
C VAL A 76 11.88 1.11 -1.31
N GLN A 77 11.51 1.15 -0.03
CA GLN A 77 12.25 0.51 1.06
C GLN A 77 11.28 -0.04 2.10
N ARG A 78 11.72 -0.99 2.93
CA ARG A 78 10.94 -1.56 4.03
C ARG A 78 11.31 -0.91 5.35
N VAL A 79 10.31 -0.61 6.16
CA VAL A 79 10.47 -0.15 7.54
C VAL A 79 10.96 -1.31 8.40
N ILE A 80 12.14 -1.17 8.97
CA ILE A 80 12.78 -2.16 9.85
C ILE A 80 12.62 -1.77 11.32
N GLY A 81 12.75 -0.47 11.61
CA GLY A 81 12.52 0.09 12.92
C GLY A 81 11.70 1.37 12.85
N VAL A 82 10.95 1.64 13.91
CA VAL A 82 10.16 2.84 14.14
C VAL A 82 10.73 3.64 15.31
N GLY A 83 10.29 4.88 15.50
CA GLY A 83 10.79 5.73 16.59
C GLY A 83 10.68 5.05 17.96
N GLY A 84 11.81 5.00 18.67
CA GLY A 84 11.97 4.32 19.95
C GLY A 84 12.64 2.94 19.86
N ASP A 85 12.79 2.38 18.66
CA ASP A 85 13.40 1.07 18.47
C ASP A 85 14.92 1.10 18.59
N HIS A 86 15.47 0.03 19.15
CA HIS A 86 16.89 -0.28 19.06
C HIS A 86 17.15 -1.32 17.97
N VAL A 87 17.78 -0.92 16.86
CA VAL A 87 18.02 -1.78 15.69
C VAL A 87 19.51 -2.09 15.58
N VAL A 88 19.86 -3.38 15.64
CA VAL A 88 21.26 -3.84 15.63
C VAL A 88 21.48 -4.91 14.58
N CYS A 89 22.61 -4.81 13.89
CA CYS A 89 23.17 -5.91 13.12
C CYS A 89 24.46 -6.43 13.76
N CYS A 90 24.67 -7.73 13.88
CA CYS A 90 23.73 -8.84 13.64
C CYS A 90 24.01 -9.95 14.66
N THR A 91 23.05 -10.86 14.86
CA THR A 91 23.28 -12.09 15.63
C THR A 91 24.26 -13.02 14.92
N ASN A 92 24.71 -14.06 15.60
CA ASN A 92 25.56 -15.11 15.03
C ASN A 92 24.94 -15.83 13.83
N ASP A 93 23.60 -15.84 13.74
CA ASP A 93 22.83 -16.41 12.62
C ASP A 93 22.59 -15.40 11.49
N ASN A 94 23.28 -14.24 11.53
CA ASN A 94 23.10 -13.10 10.64
C ASN A 94 21.65 -12.57 10.64
N LEU A 95 21.01 -12.50 11.81
CA LEU A 95 19.72 -11.82 11.94
C LEU A 95 19.96 -10.40 12.44
N ILE A 96 19.17 -9.44 11.96
CA ILE A 96 19.02 -8.19 12.70
C ILE A 96 18.25 -8.46 13.98
N THR A 97 18.54 -7.66 15.00
CA THR A 97 17.67 -7.56 16.16
C THR A 97 16.97 -6.21 16.15
N VAL A 98 15.72 -6.22 16.59
CA VAL A 98 14.95 -5.01 16.92
C VAL A 98 14.50 -5.18 18.35
N ASP A 99 14.86 -4.24 19.22
CA ASP A 99 14.60 -4.31 20.67
C ASP A 99 15.10 -5.63 21.29
N GLY A 100 16.28 -6.08 20.83
CA GLY A 100 16.91 -7.33 21.25
C GLY A 100 16.26 -8.61 20.69
N LYS A 101 15.18 -8.50 19.90
CA LYS A 101 14.47 -9.66 19.32
C LYS A 101 15.02 -9.96 17.92
N PRO A 102 15.56 -11.17 17.67
CA PRO A 102 16.02 -11.55 16.35
C PRO A 102 14.85 -11.65 15.37
N VAL A 103 14.96 -11.02 14.20
CA VAL A 103 13.90 -10.99 13.19
C VAL A 103 14.28 -11.90 12.02
N LYS A 104 13.46 -12.92 11.74
CA LYS A 104 13.62 -13.79 10.56
C LYS A 104 12.99 -13.15 9.33
N GLU A 105 13.81 -12.64 8.42
CA GLU A 105 13.37 -11.84 7.27
C GLU A 105 13.13 -12.72 6.03
N THR A 106 11.99 -13.43 5.97
CA THR A 106 11.66 -14.37 4.86
C THR A 106 11.42 -13.71 3.50
N TYR A 107 11.41 -12.38 3.44
CA TYR A 107 11.21 -11.59 2.22
C TYR A 107 12.52 -11.20 1.52
N THR A 108 13.68 -11.67 2.00
CA THR A 108 15.00 -11.37 1.42
C THR A 108 15.51 -12.51 0.51
N ASP A 109 16.48 -12.23 -0.39
CA ASP A 109 16.97 -13.20 -1.42
C ASP A 109 17.62 -14.46 -0.81
N ASP A 110 18.25 -14.32 0.36
CA ASP A 110 18.76 -15.43 1.17
C ASP A 110 17.83 -15.54 2.40
N ASP A 111 17.45 -16.73 2.86
CA ASP A 111 16.75 -16.87 4.15
C ASP A 111 17.66 -16.31 5.26
N ASN A 112 17.40 -15.06 5.69
CA ASN A 112 18.25 -14.21 6.57
C ASN A 112 19.21 -13.23 5.85
N GLY A 113 19.09 -13.03 4.54
CA GLY A 113 19.43 -11.80 3.80
C GLY A 113 20.90 -11.38 3.65
N TYR A 114 21.83 -11.83 4.48
CA TYR A 114 23.20 -11.30 4.48
C TYR A 114 24.22 -12.30 3.93
N GLY A 115 24.07 -12.77 2.68
CA GLY A 115 24.99 -13.71 2.01
C GLY A 115 26.51 -13.39 2.02
N ARG A 116 26.97 -12.35 2.73
CA ARG A 116 28.36 -12.12 3.16
C ARG A 116 28.43 -11.98 4.68
N LYS A 117 29.31 -12.78 5.30
CA LYS A 117 29.64 -12.81 6.74
C LYS A 117 30.04 -11.48 7.39
N GLU A 118 30.21 -10.41 6.63
CA GLU A 118 30.65 -9.10 7.13
C GLU A 118 29.79 -8.02 6.51
N TYR A 119 28.61 -7.81 7.08
CA TYR A 119 27.91 -6.55 6.88
C TYR A 119 28.57 -5.47 7.74
N ARG A 120 28.46 -4.20 7.32
CA ARG A 120 28.91 -3.10 8.18
C ARG A 120 28.07 -3.15 9.46
N PRO A 121 28.70 -3.29 10.64
CA PRO A 121 27.96 -3.31 11.89
C PRO A 121 27.23 -1.97 12.05
N PHE A 122 26.00 -2.04 12.55
CA PHE A 122 25.24 -0.86 12.92
C PHE A 122 24.50 -1.12 14.23
N ASP A 123 24.39 -0.06 15.02
CA ASP A 123 23.74 -0.03 16.31
C ASP A 123 23.06 1.36 16.42
N VAL A 124 21.74 1.35 16.25
CA VAL A 124 20.97 2.57 16.07
C VAL A 124 19.74 2.55 16.97
N GLU A 125 19.64 3.59 17.79
CA GLU A 125 18.40 4.01 18.44
C GLU A 125 17.63 4.89 17.45
N VAL A 126 16.45 4.46 17.03
CA VAL A 126 15.63 5.18 16.04
C VAL A 126 14.95 6.36 16.72
N PRO A 127 15.23 7.62 16.34
CA PRO A 127 14.62 8.77 16.99
C PRO A 127 13.08 8.82 16.81
N PRO A 128 12.33 9.40 17.77
CA PRO A 128 10.91 9.66 17.60
C PRO A 128 10.59 10.44 16.32
N GLY A 129 9.48 10.10 15.65
CA GLY A 129 9.08 10.75 14.39
C GLY A 129 9.92 10.35 13.17
N THR A 130 10.75 9.31 13.29
CA THR A 130 11.57 8.76 12.21
C THR A 130 11.37 7.26 12.06
N VAL A 131 11.85 6.71 10.95
CA VAL A 131 11.89 5.29 10.63
C VAL A 131 13.28 4.88 10.17
N TYR A 132 13.65 3.63 10.40
CA TYR A 132 14.88 3.04 9.88
C TYR A 132 14.53 2.06 8.76
N LEU A 133 15.10 2.27 7.57
CA LEU A 133 14.68 1.62 6.34
C LEU A 133 15.76 0.69 5.78
N ALA A 134 15.34 -0.40 5.15
CA ALA A 134 16.21 -1.27 4.38
C ALA A 134 15.54 -1.77 3.10
N GLY A 135 16.33 -1.95 2.05
CA GLY A 135 15.89 -2.73 0.89
C GLY A 135 15.82 -4.22 1.21
N ASP A 136 14.90 -4.93 0.59
CA ASP A 136 14.77 -6.39 0.77
C ASP A 136 15.97 -7.14 0.17
N ARG A 137 16.60 -6.56 -0.86
CA ARG A 137 17.89 -7.02 -1.35
C ARG A 137 19.01 -6.44 -0.50
N ARG A 138 19.20 -7.04 0.67
CA ARG A 138 20.08 -6.52 1.72
C ARG A 138 21.50 -6.23 1.25
N ASN A 139 22.06 -7.03 0.37
CA ASN A 139 23.43 -6.84 -0.16
C ASN A 139 23.54 -5.79 -1.28
N ASN A 140 22.43 -5.26 -1.79
CA ASN A 140 22.41 -4.36 -2.95
C ASN A 140 21.31 -3.29 -2.80
N SER A 141 21.37 -2.53 -1.72
CA SER A 141 20.45 -1.43 -1.44
C SER A 141 21.17 -0.28 -0.74
N ALA A 142 21.00 0.93 -1.27
CA ALA A 142 21.43 2.17 -0.65
C ALA A 142 20.34 2.66 0.32
N ASP A 143 20.46 2.31 1.60
CA ASP A 143 19.44 2.55 2.62
C ASP A 143 20.07 2.97 3.96
N SER A 144 19.25 3.12 5.01
CA SER A 144 19.65 3.62 6.33
C SER A 144 20.95 3.00 6.88
N ARG A 145 21.19 1.72 6.58
CA ARG A 145 22.35 0.97 7.09
C ARG A 145 23.69 1.54 6.63
N ILE A 146 23.75 2.14 5.44
CA ILE A 146 24.98 2.75 4.92
C ILE A 146 25.28 4.09 5.59
N TYR A 147 24.28 4.71 6.21
CA TYR A 147 24.37 6.02 6.85
C TYR A 147 24.39 5.92 8.38
N ALA A 148 24.50 4.72 8.95
CA ALA A 148 24.50 4.49 10.41
C ALA A 148 25.67 5.20 11.13
N ASP A 149 26.78 5.45 10.44
CA ASP A 149 27.95 6.19 10.95
C ASP A 149 27.86 7.72 10.70
N LYS A 150 26.79 8.20 10.05
CA LYS A 150 26.58 9.61 9.72
C LYS A 150 25.68 10.31 10.73
N PRO A 151 25.63 11.67 10.74
CA PRO A 151 24.64 12.40 11.50
C PRO A 151 23.22 11.90 11.21
N GLY A 152 22.43 11.70 12.27
CA GLY A 152 21.10 11.09 12.18
C GLY A 152 21.09 9.56 12.08
N LYS A 153 22.26 8.90 12.04
CA LYS A 153 22.43 7.44 12.04
C LYS A 153 21.55 6.71 11.01
N GLY A 154 21.32 7.32 9.84
CA GLY A 154 20.48 6.76 8.79
C GLY A 154 18.98 6.76 9.07
N ALA A 155 18.52 7.34 10.19
CA ALA A 155 17.10 7.49 10.44
C ALA A 155 16.45 8.47 9.46
N VAL A 156 15.27 8.11 8.96
CA VAL A 156 14.51 8.84 7.96
C VAL A 156 13.31 9.51 8.63
N PRO A 157 13.16 10.84 8.58
CA PRO A 157 11.97 11.52 9.10
C PRO A 157 10.70 11.06 8.39
N LEU A 158 9.60 10.87 9.14
CA LEU A 158 8.30 10.50 8.55
C LEU A 158 7.84 11.51 7.49
N SER A 159 8.22 12.78 7.59
CA SER A 159 7.93 13.82 6.59
C SER A 159 8.60 13.60 5.23
N LYS A 160 9.60 12.72 5.16
CA LYS A 160 10.25 12.28 3.91
C LYS A 160 9.63 11.01 3.34
N VAL A 161 8.73 10.36 4.08
CA VAL A 161 7.93 9.25 3.56
C VAL A 161 6.75 9.84 2.78
N ARG A 162 6.67 9.50 1.50
CA ARG A 162 5.65 10.02 0.57
C ARG A 162 4.47 9.07 0.41
N GLY A 163 4.67 7.78 0.63
CA GLY A 163 3.59 6.82 0.47
C GLY A 163 3.86 5.50 1.14
N VAL A 164 2.79 4.73 1.33
CA VAL A 164 2.87 3.34 1.77
C VAL A 164 2.31 2.44 0.69
N VAL A 165 3.10 1.44 0.32
CA VAL A 165 2.76 0.44 -0.70
C VAL A 165 1.75 -0.54 -0.09
N VAL A 166 0.67 -0.80 -0.82
CA VAL A 166 -0.47 -1.60 -0.36
C VAL A 166 -0.81 -2.74 -1.32
N GLY A 167 -0.22 -2.73 -2.51
CA GLY A 167 -0.46 -3.75 -3.51
C GLY A 167 0.44 -3.60 -4.72
N SER A 168 0.27 -4.51 -5.68
CA SER A 168 0.99 -4.51 -6.94
C SER A 168 0.08 -4.89 -8.10
N GLY A 169 0.43 -4.46 -9.31
CA GLY A 169 -0.34 -4.67 -10.54
C GLY A 169 -0.94 -3.37 -11.10
N SER A 170 -1.74 -3.52 -12.17
CA SER A 170 -2.31 -2.38 -12.89
C SER A 170 -3.58 -1.81 -12.22
N LEU A 171 -4.04 -0.63 -12.65
CA LEU A 171 -5.31 -0.02 -12.20
C LEU A 171 -6.50 -0.99 -12.18
N LEU A 172 -6.53 -1.92 -13.14
CA LEU A 172 -7.63 -2.88 -13.30
C LEU A 172 -7.38 -4.22 -12.58
N ASN A 173 -6.12 -4.62 -12.38
CA ASN A 173 -5.76 -5.95 -11.88
C ASN A 173 -4.84 -5.91 -10.64
N ALA A 174 -4.73 -4.77 -9.96
CA ALA A 174 -3.97 -4.68 -8.73
C ALA A 174 -4.45 -5.71 -7.70
N VAL A 175 -3.50 -6.34 -7.01
CA VAL A 175 -3.71 -7.33 -5.96
C VAL A 175 -3.11 -6.79 -4.66
N PRO A 176 -3.81 -6.94 -3.52
CA PRO A 176 -3.26 -6.53 -2.23
C PRO A 176 -1.98 -7.30 -1.92
N SER A 177 -0.97 -6.59 -1.45
CA SER A 177 0.28 -7.18 -0.99
C SER A 177 0.29 -7.07 0.53
N PRO A 178 -0.05 -8.14 1.27
CA PRO A 178 0.06 -8.10 2.72
C PRO A 178 1.50 -7.83 3.11
N GLN A 179 1.71 -6.90 4.04
CA GLN A 179 3.03 -6.63 4.57
C GLN A 179 3.52 -7.81 5.41
N THR A 180 4.84 -7.94 5.53
CA THR A 180 5.46 -9.07 6.23
C THR A 180 5.05 -9.15 7.70
N THR A 181 4.87 -10.37 8.20
CA THR A 181 4.63 -10.70 9.60
C THR A 181 5.91 -10.89 10.42
N ALA A 182 7.10 -10.83 9.80
CA ALA A 182 8.38 -11.18 10.42
C ALA A 182 8.64 -10.51 11.78
N PHE A 183 8.26 -9.23 11.90
CA PHE A 183 8.45 -8.46 13.14
C PHE A 183 7.49 -8.90 14.25
N VAL A 184 6.25 -9.21 13.90
CA VAL A 184 5.23 -9.72 14.83
C VAL A 184 5.58 -11.14 15.26
N GLU A 185 6.03 -11.97 14.32
CA GLU A 185 6.53 -13.34 14.60
C GLU A 185 7.76 -13.32 15.49
N ALA A 186 8.61 -12.29 15.41
CA ALA A 186 9.70 -12.04 16.34
C ALA A 186 9.23 -11.56 17.73
N GLY A 187 7.94 -11.29 17.90
CA GLY A 187 7.32 -10.85 19.15
C GLY A 187 7.31 -9.33 19.35
N LEU A 188 7.54 -8.52 18.31
CA LEU A 188 7.44 -7.06 18.38
C LEU A 188 5.97 -6.61 18.32
N PRO A 189 5.61 -5.50 18.98
CA PRO A 189 4.24 -5.00 18.98
C PRO A 189 3.84 -4.39 17.62
N GLY A 190 2.54 -4.36 17.37
CA GLY A 190 1.92 -3.83 16.16
C GLY A 190 1.44 -4.92 15.22
N ASP A 191 0.55 -4.55 14.29
CA ASP A 191 0.06 -5.44 13.24
C ASP A 191 0.69 -5.08 11.89
N PRO A 192 0.94 -6.05 10.99
CA PRO A 192 1.37 -5.75 9.65
C PRO A 192 0.32 -4.90 8.94
N LEU A 193 0.75 -3.86 8.24
CA LEU A 193 -0.17 -3.04 7.49
C LEU A 193 -0.87 -3.89 6.42
N SER A 194 -2.20 -3.85 6.42
CA SER A 194 -3.02 -4.47 5.38
C SER A 194 -4.04 -3.46 4.89
N ASP A 195 -4.04 -3.19 3.59
CA ASP A 195 -4.98 -2.28 2.96
C ASP A 195 -5.54 -2.93 1.70
N THR A 196 -6.85 -3.18 1.73
CA THR A 196 -7.62 -3.75 0.63
C THR A 196 -8.61 -2.74 0.06
N GLY A 197 -8.50 -1.46 0.45
CA GLY A 197 -9.45 -0.41 0.13
C GLY A 197 -9.60 -0.20 -1.37
N PHE A 198 -8.54 -0.28 -2.16
CA PHE A 198 -8.62 -0.18 -3.62
C PHE A 198 -9.40 -1.35 -4.26
N ARG A 199 -9.35 -2.55 -3.69
CA ARG A 199 -10.14 -3.71 -4.16
C ARG A 199 -11.61 -3.52 -3.82
N THR A 200 -11.90 -3.12 -2.59
CA THR A 200 -13.26 -2.79 -2.14
C THR A 200 -13.85 -1.65 -2.98
N ALA A 201 -13.07 -0.60 -3.23
CA ALA A 201 -13.42 0.53 -4.09
C ALA A 201 -13.83 0.07 -5.50
N ARG A 202 -13.06 -0.83 -6.11
CA ARG A 202 -13.40 -1.42 -7.42
C ARG A 202 -14.71 -2.19 -7.39
N ILE A 203 -14.94 -2.99 -6.35
CA ILE A 203 -16.21 -3.73 -6.19
C ILE A 203 -17.37 -2.74 -6.07
N LEU A 204 -17.24 -1.70 -5.25
CA LEU A 204 -18.26 -0.68 -5.06
C LEU A 204 -18.55 0.09 -6.37
N MET A 205 -17.53 0.39 -7.17
CA MET A 205 -17.71 0.98 -8.50
C MET A 205 -18.53 0.07 -9.42
N VAL A 206 -18.17 -1.20 -9.54
CA VAL A 206 -18.85 -2.16 -10.43
C VAL A 206 -20.28 -2.42 -9.96
N THR A 207 -20.47 -2.66 -8.66
CA THR A 207 -21.78 -2.84 -8.05
C THR A 207 -22.64 -1.58 -8.20
N GLY A 208 -22.07 -0.40 -7.97
CA GLY A 208 -22.74 0.89 -8.16
C GLY A 208 -23.22 1.08 -9.59
N ALA A 209 -22.35 0.86 -10.59
CA ALA A 209 -22.71 0.91 -12.00
C ALA A 209 -23.82 -0.09 -12.36
N GLY A 210 -23.76 -1.32 -11.83
CA GLY A 210 -24.80 -2.32 -12.01
C GLY A 210 -26.16 -1.89 -11.46
N LEU A 211 -26.19 -1.30 -10.26
CA LEU A 211 -27.41 -0.77 -9.64
C LEU A 211 -28.00 0.40 -10.44
N VAL A 212 -27.15 1.29 -10.99
CA VAL A 212 -27.59 2.36 -11.90
C VAL A 212 -28.28 1.77 -13.13
N MET A 213 -27.65 0.78 -13.78
CA MET A 213 -28.21 0.13 -14.96
C MET A 213 -29.56 -0.56 -14.66
N ILE A 214 -29.66 -1.30 -13.54
CA ILE A 214 -30.91 -1.96 -13.12
C ILE A 214 -32.00 -0.92 -12.83
N GLY A 215 -31.67 0.15 -12.10
CA GLY A 215 -32.60 1.23 -11.79
C GLY A 215 -33.12 1.94 -13.04
N PHE A 216 -32.24 2.19 -14.02
CA PHE A 216 -32.58 2.84 -15.29
C PHE A 216 -33.46 1.96 -16.17
N LEU A 217 -33.07 0.69 -16.40
CA LEU A 217 -33.87 -0.26 -17.17
C LEU A 217 -35.24 -0.50 -16.54
N GLY A 218 -35.30 -0.60 -15.21
CA GLY A 218 -36.56 -0.73 -14.47
C GLY A 218 -37.47 0.49 -14.60
N ALA A 219 -36.91 1.70 -14.65
CA ALA A 219 -37.67 2.93 -14.89
C ALA A 219 -38.25 2.95 -16.32
N ILE A 220 -37.44 2.63 -17.34
CA ILE A 220 -37.90 2.53 -18.74
C ILE A 220 -39.04 1.51 -18.86
N ALA A 221 -38.87 0.30 -18.32
CA ALA A 221 -39.90 -0.73 -18.38
C ALA A 221 -41.21 -0.29 -17.70
N SER A 222 -41.12 0.46 -16.59
CA SER A 222 -42.27 1.01 -15.88
C SER A 222 -43.00 2.07 -16.71
N VAL A 223 -42.26 2.97 -17.36
CA VAL A 223 -42.82 3.98 -18.27
C VAL A 223 -43.52 3.31 -19.45
N VAL A 224 -42.87 2.36 -20.12
CA VAL A 224 -43.44 1.61 -21.26
C VAL A 224 -44.73 0.87 -20.87
N ARG A 225 -44.73 0.17 -19.72
CA ARG A 225 -45.94 -0.50 -19.22
C ARG A 225 -47.07 0.48 -18.90
N SER A 226 -46.74 1.63 -18.30
CA SER A 226 -47.74 2.66 -17.97
C SER A 226 -48.37 3.27 -19.22
N ALA A 227 -47.56 3.54 -20.25
CA ALA A 227 -48.02 4.03 -21.55
C ALA A 227 -48.92 3.00 -22.26
N GLY A 228 -48.55 1.72 -22.20
CA GLY A 228 -49.37 0.62 -22.72
C GLY A 228 -50.72 0.49 -22.01
N LYS A 229 -50.75 0.60 -20.67
CA LYS A 229 -52.01 0.60 -19.90
C LYS A 229 -52.90 1.79 -20.26
N ARG A 230 -52.35 3.00 -20.38
CA ARG A 230 -53.10 4.20 -20.79
C ARG A 230 -53.71 4.06 -22.19
N ARG A 231 -52.96 3.52 -23.15
CA ARG A 231 -53.47 3.23 -24.51
C ARG A 231 -54.65 2.24 -24.48
N LYS A 232 -54.56 1.17 -23.68
CA LYS A 232 -55.67 0.20 -23.54
C LYS A 232 -56.90 0.81 -22.88
N ALA A 233 -56.73 1.66 -21.86
CA ALA A 233 -57.84 2.33 -21.19
C ALA A 233 -58.57 3.33 -22.11
N ALA A 234 -57.84 4.03 -22.99
CA ALA A 234 -58.42 4.94 -23.97
C ALA A 234 -59.13 4.23 -25.14
N ALA A 235 -58.91 2.93 -25.32
CA ALA A 235 -59.53 2.13 -26.38
C ALA A 235 -60.86 1.46 -25.94
N ILE A 236 -61.31 1.67 -24.70
CA ILE A 236 -62.61 1.18 -24.23
C ILE A 236 -63.69 2.17 -24.71
N PRO A 237 -64.66 1.76 -25.56
CA PRO A 237 -65.69 2.66 -26.08
C PRO A 237 -66.66 3.10 -24.96
N PRO A 238 -67.28 4.29 -25.06
CA PRO A 238 -68.22 4.76 -24.06
C PRO A 238 -69.43 3.82 -23.98
N VAL A 239 -69.77 3.41 -22.76
CA VAL A 239 -70.95 2.59 -22.48
C VAL A 239 -72.18 3.40 -22.84
N ARG A 240 -73.03 2.87 -23.72
CA ARG A 240 -74.32 3.43 -24.11
C ARG A 240 -75.37 3.20 -23.03
#